data_AF-A0A8H4VHZ3-F1
#
_entry.id   AF-A0A8H4VHZ3-F1
#
_cell.length_a   1.000
_cell.length_b   1.000
_cell.length_c   1.000
_cell.angle_alpha   90.00
_cell.angle_beta   90.00
_cell.angle_gamma   90.00
#
_symmetry.space_group_name_H-M   'P 1'
#
loop_
_entity.id
_entity.type
_entity.pdbx_description
1 polymer ?
#
loop_
_entity_poly.entity_id
_entity_poly.type
_entity_poly.pdbx_seq_one_letter_code
_entity_poly.pdbx_strand_id
1 'polypeptide(L)'
;MADPLSMALAAITLGNALKDLKELALKLHGPFKKMAAEVYGISTNVLRVGLLTGGSSGYWDPSQWFPAIAQPASYLGCLPRGDDTISWIPVHLAASAIADMRRTDDRVLHIVHPKPVQWSTIMKSLCETLNVPLVPYMEWFARLESSANDEDESAAASENSRAALRMAHFYRIGLTPARARRVWVSLAKVRSEKGLRASPSLRSNSVLPLSAQDVNDWAANWKKIGFLP
;
A
#
# COMPACT_ATOMS: atom_id res chain seq x y z
N MET A 1 20.62 21.44 9.09
CA MET A 1 20.41 20.02 9.42
C MET A 1 19.20 19.95 10.35
N ALA A 2 18.06 19.45 9.89
CA ALA A 2 16.85 19.41 10.71
C ALA A 2 16.95 18.26 11.73
N ASP A 3 16.66 18.56 13.00
CA ASP A 3 16.69 17.60 14.11
C ASP A 3 15.79 16.36 13.80
N PRO A 4 16.29 15.12 13.97
CA PRO A 4 15.54 13.89 13.75
C PRO A 4 14.18 13.81 14.46
N LEU A 5 14.02 14.48 15.62
CA LEU A 5 12.74 14.58 16.33
C LEU A 5 11.75 15.51 15.63
N SER A 6 12.23 16.64 15.10
CA SER A 6 11.43 17.59 14.31
C SER A 6 10.89 16.96 13.02
N MET A 7 11.70 16.15 12.35
CA MET A 7 11.30 15.43 11.14
C MET A 7 10.31 14.28 11.45
N ALA A 8 10.49 13.57 12.57
CA ALA A 8 9.55 12.53 13.02
C ALA A 8 8.18 13.14 13.37
N LEU A 9 8.16 14.30 14.02
CA LEU A 9 6.95 15.05 14.28
C LEU A 9 6.27 15.48 12.98
N ALA A 10 7.02 15.90 11.96
CA ALA A 10 6.47 16.30 10.66
C ALA A 10 5.78 15.15 9.90
N ALA A 11 6.34 13.94 9.90
CA ALA A 11 5.72 12.79 9.22
C ALA A 11 4.51 12.22 9.98
N ILE A 12 4.55 12.20 11.32
CA ILE A 12 3.38 11.87 12.14
C ILE A 12 2.27 12.91 11.91
N THR A 13 2.64 14.18 11.86
CA THR A 13 1.72 15.29 11.56
C THR A 13 1.16 15.16 10.14
N LEU A 14 1.94 14.73 9.15
CA LEU A 14 1.47 14.52 7.78
C LEU A 14 0.51 13.31 7.67
N GLY A 15 0.83 12.20 8.34
CA GLY A 15 -0.05 11.02 8.40
C GLY A 15 -1.37 11.30 9.12
N ASN A 16 -1.30 12.05 10.23
CA ASN A 16 -2.47 12.54 10.94
C ASN A 16 -3.23 13.57 10.09
N ALA A 17 -2.56 14.52 9.44
CA ALA A 17 -3.19 15.51 8.56
C ALA A 17 -3.88 14.87 7.36
N LEU A 18 -3.32 13.81 6.76
CA LEU A 18 -3.98 13.08 5.67
C LEU A 18 -5.21 12.31 6.17
N LYS A 19 -5.12 11.73 7.37
CA LYS A 19 -6.27 11.09 8.03
C LYS A 19 -7.34 12.14 8.35
N ASP A 20 -6.96 13.27 8.91
CA ASP A 20 -7.82 14.38 9.29
C ASP A 20 -8.45 15.04 8.07
N LEU A 21 -7.72 15.16 6.96
CA LEU A 21 -8.24 15.65 5.67
C LEU A 21 -9.27 14.69 5.08
N LYS A 22 -9.01 13.37 5.14
CA LYS A 22 -9.99 12.36 4.73
C LYS A 22 -11.22 12.34 5.64
N GLU A 23 -11.04 12.51 6.94
CA GLU A 23 -12.14 12.64 7.89
C GLU A 23 -12.92 13.95 7.72
N LEU A 24 -12.24 15.05 7.42
CA LEU A 24 -12.85 16.34 7.11
C LEU A 24 -13.66 16.27 5.81
N ALA A 25 -13.10 15.67 4.75
CA ALA A 25 -13.82 15.41 3.52
C ALA A 25 -15.07 14.55 3.77
N LEU A 26 -14.99 13.57 4.67
CA LEU A 26 -16.15 12.76 5.07
C LEU A 26 -17.18 13.57 5.88
N LYS A 27 -16.73 14.45 6.78
CA LYS A 27 -17.60 15.35 7.55
C LYS A 27 -18.32 16.34 6.63
N LEU A 28 -17.63 16.87 5.62
CA LEU A 28 -18.19 17.76 4.60
C LEU A 28 -19.08 17.03 3.59
N HIS A 29 -18.89 15.72 3.41
CA HIS A 29 -19.73 14.91 2.54
C HIS A 29 -21.19 14.86 3.01
N GLY A 30 -21.46 14.83 4.32
CA GLY A 30 -22.83 14.80 4.86
C GLY A 30 -23.68 15.99 4.39
N PRO A 31 -23.24 17.24 4.65
CA PRO A 31 -23.89 18.45 4.15
C PRO A 31 -24.00 18.50 2.61
N PHE A 32 -22.92 18.15 1.90
CA PHE A 32 -22.92 18.15 0.43
C PHE A 32 -23.91 17.12 -0.14
N LYS A 33 -23.97 15.91 0.43
CA LYS A 33 -24.93 14.87 0.05
C LYS A 33 -26.37 15.34 0.24
N LYS A 34 -26.66 15.95 1.40
CA LYS A 34 -28.00 16.47 1.69
C LYS A 34 -28.41 17.51 0.65
N MET A 35 -27.54 18.47 0.36
CA MET A 35 -27.76 19.47 -0.69
C MET A 35 -27.93 18.84 -2.08
N ALA A 36 -27.07 17.89 -2.46
CA ALA A 36 -27.13 17.21 -3.76
C ALA A 36 -28.45 16.44 -3.96
N ALA A 37 -28.95 15.80 -2.90
CA ALA A 37 -30.22 15.10 -2.92
C ALA A 37 -31.42 16.08 -2.98
N GLU A 38 -31.42 17.12 -2.14
CA GLU A 38 -32.53 18.08 -2.03
C GLU A 38 -32.65 19.01 -3.24
N VAL A 39 -31.53 19.49 -3.77
CA VAL A 39 -31.50 20.49 -4.85
C VAL A 39 -31.49 19.84 -6.23
N TYR A 40 -30.77 18.72 -6.39
CA TYR A 40 -30.53 18.12 -7.70
C TYR A 40 -31.10 16.71 -7.86
N GLY A 41 -31.67 16.12 -6.80
CA GLY A 41 -32.16 14.73 -6.83
C GLY A 41 -31.04 13.70 -7.02
N ILE A 42 -29.78 14.05 -6.73
CA ILE A 42 -28.62 13.20 -6.96
C ILE A 42 -28.28 12.40 -5.70
N SER A 43 -28.27 11.07 -5.82
CA SER A 43 -27.75 10.18 -4.78
C SER A 43 -26.22 10.14 -4.84
N THR A 44 -25.56 10.20 -3.68
CA THR A 44 -24.09 10.17 -3.57
C THR A 44 -23.63 9.05 -2.65
N ASN A 45 -22.53 8.39 -3.04
CA ASN A 45 -21.93 7.28 -2.32
C ASN A 45 -20.49 7.61 -1.93
N VAL A 46 -20.08 7.22 -0.72
CA VAL A 46 -18.66 7.25 -0.33
C VAL A 46 -18.05 5.88 -0.56
N LEU A 47 -17.13 5.79 -1.51
CA LEU A 47 -16.38 4.57 -1.78
C LEU A 47 -15.00 4.66 -1.12
N ARG A 48 -14.74 3.84 -0.11
CA ARG A 48 -13.39 3.73 0.48
C ARG A 48 -12.67 2.55 -0.16
N VAL A 49 -11.71 2.87 -0.99
CA VAL A 49 -10.88 1.88 -1.65
C VAL A 49 -9.74 1.49 -0.71
N GLY A 50 -9.50 0.19 -0.62
CA GLY A 50 -8.34 -0.37 0.05
C GLY A 50 -7.06 -0.06 -0.72
N LEU A 51 -6.01 -0.80 -0.38
CA LEU A 51 -4.71 -0.61 -1.00
C LEU A 51 -4.76 -1.08 -2.46
N LEU A 52 -4.41 -0.18 -3.38
CA LEU A 52 -4.36 -0.47 -4.80
C LEU A 52 -3.02 -1.11 -5.16
N THR A 53 -3.07 -2.21 -5.92
CA THR A 53 -1.89 -2.80 -6.56
C THR A 53 -1.79 -2.40 -8.03
N GLY A 54 -0.73 -2.85 -8.68
CA GLY A 54 -0.61 -2.79 -10.13
C GLY A 54 -1.79 -3.44 -10.87
N GLY A 55 -2.00 -2.99 -12.10
CA GLY A 55 -3.06 -3.50 -12.98
C GLY A 55 -2.65 -4.73 -13.78
N SER A 56 -3.47 -5.10 -14.76
CA SER A 56 -3.21 -6.23 -15.67
C SER A 56 -1.94 -6.06 -16.53
N SER A 57 -1.40 -4.84 -16.61
CA SER A 57 -0.13 -4.55 -17.30
C SER A 57 1.11 -4.81 -16.44
N GLY A 58 0.94 -5.22 -15.18
CA GLY A 58 2.02 -5.31 -14.20
C GLY A 58 2.53 -3.94 -13.71
N TYR A 59 2.05 -2.82 -14.26
CA TYR A 59 2.51 -1.51 -13.83
C TYR A 59 1.99 -1.19 -12.43
N TRP A 60 2.92 -1.03 -11.49
CA TRP A 60 2.70 -0.44 -10.19
C TRP A 60 3.66 0.74 -10.04
N ASP A 61 3.12 1.93 -9.81
CA ASP A 61 3.87 3.16 -9.58
C ASP A 61 5.02 2.97 -8.57
N PRO A 62 6.29 3.14 -9.00
CA PRO A 62 7.47 2.96 -8.15
C PRO A 62 7.57 3.92 -6.96
N SER A 63 6.86 5.04 -7.00
CA SER A 63 6.81 5.99 -5.88
C SER A 63 5.96 5.50 -4.70
N GLN A 64 5.22 4.40 -4.89
CA GLN A 64 4.41 3.78 -3.84
C GLN A 64 5.26 3.01 -2.83
N TRP A 65 4.73 2.87 -1.62
CA TRP A 65 5.44 2.27 -0.48
C TRP A 65 5.89 0.82 -0.68
N PHE A 66 5.15 0.01 -1.46
CA PHE A 66 5.48 -1.39 -1.69
C PHE A 66 6.67 -1.58 -2.65
N PRO A 67 6.70 -0.96 -3.85
CA PRO A 67 7.91 -0.93 -4.67
C PRO A 67 9.12 -0.39 -3.91
N ALA A 68 8.91 0.59 -3.01
CA ALA A 68 9.99 1.06 -2.16
C ALA A 68 10.59 -0.06 -1.30
N ILE A 69 9.84 -1.07 -0.83
CA ILE A 69 10.42 -2.26 -0.15
C ILE A 69 11.27 -3.11 -1.09
N ALA A 70 10.86 -3.23 -2.36
CA ALA A 70 11.51 -4.07 -3.35
C ALA A 70 12.85 -3.49 -3.84
N GLN A 71 12.89 -2.18 -4.08
CA GLN A 71 14.07 -1.49 -4.63
C GLN A 71 15.38 -1.74 -3.86
N PRO A 72 15.41 -1.59 -2.52
CA PRO A 72 16.65 -1.70 -1.77
C PRO A 72 17.07 -3.14 -1.54
N ALA A 73 16.22 -4.12 -1.85
CA ALA A 73 16.49 -5.51 -1.58
C ALA A 73 17.80 -6.00 -2.23
N SER A 74 18.15 -5.46 -3.39
CA SER A 74 19.39 -5.80 -4.12
C SER A 74 20.66 -5.45 -3.34
N TYR A 75 20.69 -4.33 -2.63
CA TYR A 75 21.85 -3.91 -1.83
C TYR A 75 21.72 -4.26 -0.34
N LEU A 76 20.51 -4.35 0.21
CA LEU A 76 20.27 -4.86 1.57
C LEU A 76 20.44 -6.38 1.68
N GLY A 77 20.37 -7.08 0.54
CA GLY A 77 20.48 -8.53 0.44
C GLY A 77 19.39 -9.27 1.22
N CYS A 78 18.22 -8.65 1.45
CA CYS A 78 17.11 -9.28 2.17
C CYS A 78 15.78 -8.53 1.95
N LEU A 79 14.69 -9.23 2.29
CA LEU A 79 13.34 -8.67 2.36
C LEU A 79 12.68 -8.97 3.72
N PRO A 80 11.73 -8.14 4.17
CA PRO A 80 11.14 -8.31 5.49
C PRO A 80 10.05 -9.39 5.53
N ARG A 81 10.14 -10.27 6.52
CA ARG A 81 9.10 -11.23 6.86
C ARG A 81 7.93 -10.55 7.57
N GLY A 82 6.74 -11.08 7.34
CA GLY A 82 5.51 -10.72 8.04
C GLY A 82 4.49 -11.84 8.00
N ASP A 83 3.60 -11.85 8.99
CA ASP A 83 2.52 -12.82 9.13
C ASP A 83 1.14 -12.16 8.94
N ASP A 84 1.12 -10.94 8.39
CA ASP A 84 -0.10 -10.19 8.10
C ASP A 84 -0.88 -10.84 6.96
N THR A 85 -2.20 -10.74 7.04
CA THR A 85 -3.11 -11.06 5.94
C THR A 85 -3.49 -9.76 5.24
N ILE A 86 -3.40 -9.74 3.91
CA ILE A 86 -3.61 -8.56 3.09
C ILE A 86 -4.81 -8.73 2.14
N SER A 87 -5.50 -7.62 1.86
CA SER A 87 -6.66 -7.55 0.95
C SER A 87 -6.45 -6.47 -0.11
N TRP A 88 -5.24 -6.38 -0.65
CA TRP A 88 -4.92 -5.40 -1.68
C TRP A 88 -5.62 -5.74 -2.99
N ILE A 89 -6.13 -4.73 -3.67
CA ILE A 89 -7.00 -4.89 -4.83
C ILE A 89 -6.32 -4.32 -6.08
N PRO A 90 -6.25 -5.09 -7.18
CA PRO A 90 -5.78 -4.58 -8.46
C PRO A 90 -6.60 -3.38 -8.94
N VAL A 91 -5.92 -2.38 -9.50
CA VAL A 91 -6.57 -1.12 -9.93
C VAL A 91 -7.72 -1.34 -10.92
N HIS A 92 -7.60 -2.32 -11.82
CA HIS A 92 -8.63 -2.65 -12.79
C HIS A 92 -9.88 -3.23 -12.10
N LEU A 93 -9.70 -4.10 -11.11
CA LEU A 93 -10.81 -4.68 -10.34
C LEU A 93 -11.49 -3.62 -9.46
N ALA A 94 -10.70 -2.73 -8.84
CA ALA A 94 -11.24 -1.60 -8.08
C ALA A 94 -12.07 -0.66 -8.98
N ALA A 95 -11.59 -0.37 -10.19
CA ALA A 95 -12.32 0.46 -11.16
C ALA A 95 -13.65 -0.18 -11.57
N SER A 96 -13.67 -1.48 -11.87
CA SER A 96 -14.91 -2.22 -12.14
C SER A 96 -15.87 -2.20 -10.95
N ALA A 97 -15.37 -2.38 -9.73
CA ALA A 97 -16.18 -2.30 -8.52
C ALA A 97 -16.78 -0.89 -8.30
N ILE A 98 -16.02 0.17 -8.57
CA ILE A 98 -16.52 1.55 -8.54
C ILE A 98 -17.66 1.73 -9.55
N ALA A 99 -17.50 1.19 -10.77
CA ALA A 99 -18.52 1.27 -11.81
C ALA A 99 -19.83 0.56 -11.40
N ASP A 100 -19.73 -0.61 -10.78
CA ASP A 100 -20.88 -1.36 -10.26
C ASP A 100 -21.64 -0.58 -9.17
N MET A 101 -20.91 0.13 -8.31
CA MET A 101 -21.47 0.81 -7.13
C MET A 101 -22.11 2.17 -7.41
N ARG A 102 -22.08 2.64 -8.66
CA ARG A 102 -22.54 3.99 -9.06
C ARG A 102 -24.01 4.28 -8.73
N ARG A 103 -24.87 3.26 -8.74
CA ARG A 103 -26.33 3.39 -8.54
C ARG A 103 -26.83 2.74 -7.26
N THR A 104 -25.93 2.51 -6.31
CA THR A 104 -26.31 1.92 -5.02
C THR A 104 -26.81 3.01 -4.08
N ASP A 105 -27.76 2.70 -3.21
CA ASP A 105 -28.24 3.64 -2.18
C ASP A 105 -27.47 3.52 -0.85
N ASP A 106 -26.35 2.81 -0.86
CA ASP A 106 -25.51 2.61 0.33
C ASP A 106 -24.64 3.83 0.63
N ARG A 107 -24.71 4.32 1.88
CA ARG A 107 -24.02 5.55 2.30
C ARG A 107 -22.49 5.47 2.23
N VAL A 108 -21.92 4.32 2.60
CA VAL A 108 -20.46 4.08 2.62
C VAL A 108 -20.21 2.64 2.23
N LEU A 109 -19.38 2.45 1.21
CA LEU A 109 -18.98 1.15 0.70
C LEU A 109 -17.45 1.02 0.80
N HIS A 110 -16.99 -0.18 1.13
CA HIS A 110 -15.57 -0.50 1.18
C HIS A 110 -15.22 -1.42 0.01
N ILE A 111 -14.19 -1.04 -0.75
CA ILE A 111 -13.69 -1.77 -1.91
C ILE A 111 -12.33 -2.34 -1.54
N VAL A 112 -12.29 -3.62 -1.20
CA VAL A 112 -11.07 -4.38 -0.89
C VAL A 112 -11.11 -5.70 -1.63
N HIS A 113 -9.98 -6.38 -1.77
CA HIS A 113 -9.96 -7.67 -2.43
C HIS A 113 -10.80 -8.70 -1.67
N PRO A 114 -11.73 -9.42 -2.34
CA PRO A 114 -12.65 -10.34 -1.68
C PRO A 114 -11.98 -11.62 -1.18
N LYS A 115 -10.82 -11.95 -1.75
CA LYS A 115 -10.02 -13.14 -1.41
C LYS A 115 -8.69 -12.68 -0.81
N PRO A 116 -8.60 -12.47 0.52
CA PRO A 116 -7.35 -12.06 1.15
C PRO A 116 -6.25 -13.11 0.97
N VAL A 117 -4.99 -12.68 0.98
CA VAL A 117 -3.82 -13.55 0.89
C VAL A 117 -2.83 -13.26 2.03
N GLN A 118 -1.96 -14.21 2.33
CA GLN A 118 -0.89 -13.96 3.30
C GLN A 118 0.18 -13.07 2.69
N TRP A 119 0.71 -12.13 3.48
CA TRP A 119 1.86 -11.30 3.12
C TRP A 119 3.04 -12.13 2.62
N SER A 120 3.27 -13.28 3.27
CA SER A 120 4.33 -14.21 2.87
C SER A 120 4.16 -14.77 1.45
N THR A 121 2.94 -14.88 0.91
CA THR A 121 2.71 -15.29 -0.48
C THR A 121 3.34 -14.30 -1.45
N ILE A 122 3.18 -12.99 -1.18
CA ILE A 122 3.74 -11.92 -2.01
C ILE A 122 5.26 -11.84 -1.84
N MET A 123 5.73 -11.84 -0.60
CA MET A 123 7.15 -11.63 -0.32
C MET A 123 8.03 -12.80 -0.73
N LYS A 124 7.54 -14.05 -0.64
CA LYS A 124 8.29 -15.22 -1.13
C LYS A 124 8.52 -15.13 -2.64
N SER A 125 7.49 -14.78 -3.41
CA SER A 125 7.63 -14.59 -4.85
C SER A 125 8.65 -13.49 -5.15
N LEU A 126 8.60 -12.36 -4.44
CA LEU A 126 9.55 -11.26 -4.65
C LEU A 126 10.99 -11.65 -4.28
N CYS A 127 11.18 -12.42 -3.20
CA CYS A 127 12.46 -13.01 -2.82
C CYS A 127 13.05 -13.90 -3.91
N GLU A 128 12.23 -14.75 -4.52
CA GLU A 128 12.64 -15.60 -5.63
C GLU A 128 13.02 -14.74 -6.85
N THR A 129 12.23 -13.72 -7.19
CA THR A 129 12.52 -12.83 -8.32
C THR A 129 13.81 -12.00 -8.15
N LEU A 130 14.11 -11.60 -6.91
CA LEU A 130 15.25 -10.76 -6.56
C LEU A 130 16.46 -11.56 -6.05
N ASN A 131 16.31 -12.87 -5.86
CA ASN A 131 17.32 -13.77 -5.29
C ASN A 131 17.85 -13.31 -3.92
N VAL A 132 16.95 -13.00 -2.98
CA VAL A 132 17.30 -12.56 -1.62
C VAL A 132 16.47 -13.29 -0.55
N PRO A 133 17.01 -13.54 0.65
CA PRO A 133 16.28 -14.19 1.74
C PRO A 133 15.23 -13.30 2.41
N LEU A 134 14.25 -13.94 3.07
CA LEU A 134 13.38 -13.28 4.05
C LEU A 134 14.04 -13.26 5.43
N VAL A 135 14.03 -12.10 6.07
CA VAL A 135 14.55 -11.93 7.44
C VAL A 135 13.48 -11.32 8.36
N PRO A 136 13.57 -11.49 9.70
CA PRO A 136 12.69 -10.80 10.64
C PRO A 136 12.64 -9.29 10.39
N TYR A 137 11.49 -8.65 10.60
CA TYR A 137 11.31 -7.22 10.33
C TYR A 137 12.36 -6.32 11.01
N MET A 138 12.69 -6.59 12.27
CA MET A 138 13.69 -5.82 13.01
C MET A 138 15.10 -5.94 12.40
N GLU A 139 15.43 -7.11 11.85
CA GLU A 139 16.71 -7.33 11.17
C GLU A 139 16.75 -6.59 9.83
N TRP A 140 15.68 -6.69 9.03
CA TRP A 140 15.55 -5.92 7.79
C TRP A 140 15.64 -4.40 8.05
N PHE A 141 14.95 -3.92 9.08
CA PHE A 141 14.94 -2.50 9.43
C PHE A 141 16.31 -2.03 9.90
N ALA A 142 17.04 -2.82 10.69
CA ALA A 142 18.40 -2.51 11.09
C ALA A 142 19.35 -2.40 9.89
N ARG A 143 19.26 -3.32 8.92
CA ARG A 143 20.05 -3.25 7.68
C ARG A 143 19.70 -2.01 6.86
N LEU A 144 18.41 -1.66 6.78
CA LEU A 144 17.95 -0.43 6.12
C LEU A 144 18.54 0.82 6.80
N GLU A 145 18.52 0.91 8.12
CA GLU A 145 19.13 2.03 8.87
C GLU A 145 20.65 2.09 8.71
N SER A 146 21.36 0.95 8.69
CA SER A 146 22.80 0.93 8.41
C SER A 146 23.12 1.45 7.02
N SER A 147 22.39 0.97 5.99
CA SER A 147 22.60 1.42 4.60
C SER A 147 22.34 2.93 4.39
N ALA A 148 21.50 3.50 5.23
CA ALA A 148 21.18 4.92 5.25
C ALA A 148 22.27 5.80 5.88
N ASN A 149 23.12 5.22 6.76
CA ASN A 149 24.18 5.92 7.49
C ASN A 149 25.58 5.71 6.90
N ASP A 150 25.74 4.79 5.94
CA ASP A 150 27.00 4.62 5.21
C ASP A 150 27.22 5.82 4.27
N GLU A 151 27.87 6.87 4.79
CA GLU A 151 28.39 8.03 4.05
C GLU A 151 29.68 7.66 3.31
N ASP A 152 29.60 6.85 2.25
CA ASP A 152 30.74 6.68 1.33
C ASP A 152 30.55 7.56 0.07
N GLU A 153 31.63 8.28 -0.30
CA GLU A 153 31.74 9.38 -1.28
C GLU A 153 31.40 9.04 -2.76
N SER A 154 30.59 8.01 -3.02
CA SER A 154 30.12 7.65 -4.36
C SER A 154 28.77 8.30 -4.67
N ALA A 155 28.69 9.02 -5.80
CA ALA A 155 27.47 9.68 -6.27
C ALA A 155 26.25 8.72 -6.40
N ALA A 156 26.49 7.43 -6.71
CA ALA A 156 25.45 6.40 -6.80
C ALA A 156 25.04 5.82 -5.44
N ALA A 157 25.97 5.71 -4.49
CA ALA A 157 25.64 5.40 -3.10
C ALA A 157 24.74 6.51 -2.53
N SER A 158 24.99 7.78 -2.92
CA SER A 158 24.24 8.92 -2.39
C SER A 158 22.72 8.92 -2.68
N GLU A 159 22.25 8.39 -3.82
CA GLU A 159 20.80 8.36 -4.11
C GLU A 159 20.11 7.15 -3.46
N ASN A 160 20.77 5.99 -3.46
CA ASN A 160 20.27 4.81 -2.75
C ASN A 160 20.20 5.05 -1.24
N SER A 161 21.21 5.68 -0.64
CA SER A 161 21.19 6.07 0.78
C SER A 161 20.12 7.11 1.08
N ARG A 162 19.85 8.08 0.18
CA ARG A 162 18.72 9.02 0.34
C ARG A 162 17.36 8.33 0.28
N ALA A 163 17.18 7.36 -0.62
CA ALA A 163 15.96 6.56 -0.70
C ALA A 163 15.79 5.68 0.55
N ALA A 164 16.87 5.03 1.01
CA ALA A 164 16.92 4.27 2.24
C ALA A 164 16.57 5.13 3.46
N LEU A 165 17.11 6.34 3.58
CA LEU A 165 16.80 7.30 4.64
C LEU A 165 15.32 7.68 4.67
N ARG A 166 14.74 8.00 3.50
CA ARG A 166 13.30 8.33 3.38
C ARG A 166 12.43 7.15 3.82
N MET A 167 12.80 5.94 3.43
CA MET A 167 12.10 4.72 3.83
C MET A 167 12.27 4.41 5.31
N ALA A 168 13.50 4.44 5.83
CA ALA A 168 13.80 4.18 7.23
C ALA A 168 12.95 5.09 8.11
N HIS A 169 12.84 6.37 7.76
CA HIS A 169 11.96 7.31 8.45
C HIS A 169 10.49 6.87 8.45
N PHE A 170 9.95 6.49 7.30
CA PHE A 170 8.57 6.02 7.16
C PHE A 170 8.31 4.77 8.01
N TYR A 171 9.20 3.79 7.97
CA TYR A 171 9.05 2.54 8.71
C TYR A 171 9.34 2.68 10.21
N ARG A 172 10.16 3.66 10.62
CA ARG A 172 10.42 3.97 12.03
C ARG A 172 9.14 4.33 12.78
N ILE A 173 8.20 4.99 12.10
CA ILE A 173 6.88 5.37 12.64
C ILE A 173 6.01 4.13 12.97
N GLY A 174 6.32 2.98 12.37
CA GLY A 174 5.66 1.70 12.61
C GLY A 174 6.18 0.89 13.81
N LEU A 175 7.30 1.29 14.43
CA LEU A 175 8.08 0.45 15.36
C LEU A 175 7.59 0.35 16.81
N THR A 176 6.40 0.84 17.16
CA THR A 176 5.91 0.56 18.53
C THR A 176 5.66 -0.95 18.69
N PRO A 177 6.01 -1.59 19.82
CA PRO A 177 5.89 -3.05 20.00
C PRO A 177 4.49 -3.62 19.70
N ALA A 178 3.44 -2.81 19.92
CA ALA A 178 2.06 -3.17 19.59
C ALA A 178 1.73 -3.10 18.08
N ARG A 179 2.46 -2.29 17.30
CA ARG A 179 2.34 -2.12 15.84
C ARG A 179 3.36 -2.94 15.04
N ALA A 180 4.48 -3.35 15.64
CA ALA A 180 5.50 -4.20 15.03
C ALA A 180 4.97 -5.58 14.56
N ARG A 181 3.79 -6.01 15.04
CA ARG A 181 3.09 -7.23 14.56
C ARG A 181 2.11 -6.99 13.40
N ARG A 182 1.80 -5.74 13.05
CA ARG A 182 0.84 -5.34 12.00
C ARG A 182 1.42 -4.22 11.14
N VAL A 183 2.65 -4.42 10.68
CA VAL A 183 3.45 -3.40 9.99
C VAL A 183 2.95 -3.21 8.57
N TRP A 184 2.45 -4.27 7.93
CA TRP A 184 2.23 -4.30 6.50
C TRP A 184 0.79 -3.96 6.13
N VAL A 185 0.41 -2.68 6.29
CA VAL A 185 -0.90 -2.08 5.89
C VAL A 185 -2.03 -3.12 5.78
N SER A 186 -2.31 -3.82 6.89
CA SER A 186 -3.26 -4.94 6.91
C SER A 186 -4.68 -4.38 6.95
N LEU A 187 -5.36 -4.39 5.79
CA LEU A 187 -6.78 -4.06 5.68
C LEU A 187 -7.70 -5.28 5.72
N ALA A 188 -7.18 -6.48 6.04
CA ALA A 188 -7.98 -7.72 6.07
C ALA A 188 -9.13 -7.72 7.10
N LYS A 189 -9.16 -6.75 8.04
CA LYS A 189 -10.24 -6.61 9.04
C LYS A 189 -11.29 -5.55 8.68
N VAL A 190 -11.24 -4.99 7.48
CA VAL A 190 -12.25 -4.03 7.02
C VAL A 190 -13.55 -4.76 6.69
N ARG A 191 -14.65 -4.41 7.37
CA ARG A 191 -16.00 -4.88 7.03
C ARG A 191 -16.35 -4.44 5.61
N SER A 192 -16.36 -5.37 4.66
CA SER A 192 -16.52 -5.10 3.22
C SER A 192 -17.76 -5.77 2.62
N GLU A 193 -18.63 -6.35 3.46
CA GLU A 193 -19.78 -7.15 3.04
C GLU A 193 -20.75 -6.34 2.17
N LYS A 194 -20.92 -5.05 2.47
CA LYS A 194 -21.74 -4.16 1.64
C LYS A 194 -21.15 -3.96 0.25
N GLY A 195 -19.85 -3.67 0.17
CA GLY A 195 -19.14 -3.50 -1.10
C GLY A 195 -19.16 -4.78 -1.92
N LEU A 196 -18.93 -5.92 -1.28
CA LEU A 196 -19.00 -7.22 -1.94
C LEU A 196 -20.39 -7.51 -2.51
N ARG A 197 -21.47 -7.27 -1.74
CA ARG A 197 -22.84 -7.45 -2.26
C ARG A 197 -23.14 -6.51 -3.42
N ALA A 198 -22.70 -5.26 -3.32
CA ALA A 198 -22.97 -4.20 -4.28
C ALA A 198 -22.22 -4.34 -5.63
N SER A 199 -21.15 -5.13 -5.70
CA SER A 199 -20.35 -5.29 -6.92
C SER A 199 -20.38 -6.73 -7.46
N PRO A 200 -21.05 -6.96 -8.61
CA PRO A 200 -20.91 -8.21 -9.37
C PRO A 200 -19.46 -8.50 -9.75
N SER A 201 -18.65 -7.47 -10.05
CA SER A 201 -17.24 -7.64 -10.40
C SER A 201 -16.43 -8.27 -9.25
N LEU A 202 -16.64 -7.82 -8.01
CA LEU A 202 -15.99 -8.40 -6.83
C LEU A 202 -16.50 -9.82 -6.51
N ARG A 203 -17.73 -10.16 -6.89
CA ARG A 203 -18.31 -11.50 -6.67
C ARG A 203 -18.02 -12.50 -7.78
N SER A 204 -17.40 -12.05 -8.87
CA SER A 204 -17.12 -12.92 -10.01
C SER A 204 -16.18 -14.06 -9.60
N ASN A 205 -16.50 -15.28 -10.04
CA ASN A 205 -15.65 -16.46 -9.82
C ASN A 205 -14.28 -16.33 -10.51
N SER A 206 -14.19 -15.48 -11.54
CA SER A 206 -12.94 -15.18 -12.25
C SER A 206 -11.98 -14.31 -11.45
N VAL A 207 -12.41 -13.70 -10.33
CA VAL A 207 -11.51 -12.97 -9.43
C VAL A 207 -10.66 -13.98 -8.68
N LEU A 208 -9.37 -14.05 -9.00
CA LEU A 208 -8.41 -14.90 -8.31
C LEU A 208 -7.74 -14.11 -7.17
N PRO A 209 -7.29 -14.78 -6.09
CA PRO A 209 -6.40 -14.15 -5.11
C PRO A 209 -5.11 -13.68 -5.76
N LEU A 210 -4.49 -12.63 -5.21
CA LEU A 210 -3.15 -12.22 -5.62
C LEU A 210 -2.18 -13.40 -5.51
N SER A 211 -1.37 -13.58 -6.54
CA SER A 211 -0.55 -14.75 -6.78
C SER A 211 0.90 -14.38 -7.02
N ALA A 212 1.77 -15.39 -7.13
CA ALA A 212 3.16 -15.20 -7.55
C ALA A 212 3.26 -14.57 -8.95
N GLN A 213 2.29 -14.85 -9.84
CA GLN A 213 2.28 -14.27 -11.19
C GLN A 213 2.15 -12.76 -11.13
N ASP A 214 1.25 -12.23 -10.29
CA ASP A 214 1.08 -10.78 -10.13
C ASP A 214 2.38 -10.11 -9.67
N VAL A 215 3.08 -10.73 -8.73
CA VAL A 215 4.38 -10.23 -8.22
C VAL A 215 5.45 -10.25 -9.30
N ASN A 216 5.52 -11.34 -10.08
CA ASN A 216 6.44 -11.46 -11.20
C ASN A 216 6.17 -10.39 -12.26
N ASP A 217 4.89 -10.10 -12.54
CA ASP A 217 4.51 -9.06 -13.50
C ASP A 217 4.89 -7.66 -12.99
N TRP A 218 4.70 -7.38 -11.69
CA TRP A 218 5.16 -6.13 -11.08
C TRP A 218 6.67 -5.97 -11.17
N ALA A 219 7.41 -7.01 -10.80
CA ALA A 219 8.88 -7.00 -10.84
C ALA A 219 9.41 -6.89 -12.27
N ALA A 220 8.81 -7.60 -13.24
CA ALA A 220 9.17 -7.49 -14.65
C ALA A 220 8.93 -6.07 -15.19
N ASN A 221 7.83 -5.43 -14.79
CA ASN A 221 7.55 -4.05 -15.15
C ASN A 221 8.58 -3.09 -14.55
N TRP A 222 8.90 -3.25 -13.26
CA TRP A 222 9.92 -2.46 -12.58
C TRP A 222 11.31 -2.61 -13.19
N LYS A 223 11.70 -3.83 -13.61
CA LYS A 223 12.93 -4.06 -14.37
C LYS A 223 12.91 -3.35 -15.72
N LYS A 224 11.80 -3.45 -16.45
CA LYS A 224 11.63 -2.81 -17.76
C LYS A 224 11.80 -1.29 -17.71
N ILE A 225 11.36 -0.63 -16.63
CA ILE A 225 11.48 0.83 -16.47
C ILE A 225 12.77 1.25 -15.76
N GLY A 226 13.68 0.31 -15.45
CA GLY A 226 14.96 0.58 -14.78
C GLY A 226 14.83 0.90 -13.28
N PHE A 227 13.69 0.60 -12.66
CA PHE A 227 13.50 0.77 -11.20
C PHE A 227 14.16 -0.37 -10.41
N LEU A 228 14.13 -1.59 -10.95
CA LEU A 228 14.88 -2.74 -10.46
C LEU A 228 16.00 -3.09 -11.46
N PRO A 229 17.11 -3.69 -10.98
CA PRO A 229 18.16 -4.22 -11.83
C PRO A 229 17.70 -5.42 -12.66
#